data_AF-X6GKJ1-F1
#
_entry.id   AF-X6GKJ1-F1
#
_cell.length_a   1.000
_cell.length_b   1.000
_cell.length_c   1.000
_cell.angle_alpha   90.00
_cell.angle_beta   90.00
_cell.angle_gamma   90.00
#
_symmetry.space_group_name_H-M   'P 1'
#
loop_
_entity.id
_entity.type
_entity.pdbx_description
1 polymer ?
#
loop_
_entity_poly.entity_id
_entity_poly.type
_entity_poly.pdbx_seq_one_letter_code
_entity_poly.pdbx_strand_id
1 'polypeptide(L)'
;MIGSSEKHLSRIYDALKLRLRSQPLIHGDETTVQVLKEMDRAAASTSYMWAYRSGQDSDEPIVLLDYQPGRGQIHPQAFLGHYHGIVMSDGYSAWRTLEGATHIGCMAHSRRASSMP
;
A
#
# COMPACT_ATOMS: atom_id res chain seq x y z
N MET A 1 -9.93 -5.27 18.77
CA MET A 1 -10.53 -4.26 17.87
C MET A 1 -11.71 -3.61 18.58
N ILE A 2 -11.95 -2.31 18.39
CA ILE A 2 -13.08 -1.58 18.98
C ILE A 2 -14.23 -1.61 17.97
N GLY A 3 -15.34 -2.27 18.26
CA GLY A 3 -16.40 -2.58 17.28
C GLY A 3 -17.07 -1.37 16.59
N SER A 4 -17.02 -0.18 17.20
CA SER A 4 -17.50 1.06 16.57
C SER A 4 -16.63 1.47 15.37
N SER A 5 -15.30 1.38 15.52
CA SER A 5 -14.35 1.70 14.44
C SER A 5 -14.52 0.74 13.26
N GLU A 6 -14.71 -0.55 13.53
CA GLU A 6 -14.92 -1.57 12.50
C GLU A 6 -16.21 -1.33 11.71
N LYS A 7 -17.29 -0.92 12.37
CA LYS A 7 -18.60 -0.71 11.72
C LYS A 7 -18.66 0.54 10.87
N HIS A 8 -17.97 1.61 11.28
CA HIS A 8 -18.10 2.93 10.67
C HIS A 8 -16.91 3.32 9.80
N LEU A 9 -15.68 3.01 10.20
CA LEU A 9 -14.50 3.40 9.44
C LEU A 9 -14.23 2.48 8.24
N SER A 10 -14.64 1.21 8.29
CA SER A 10 -14.52 0.29 7.14
C SER A 10 -15.21 0.84 5.90
N ARG A 11 -16.43 1.36 6.04
CA ARG A 11 -17.18 1.95 4.92
C ARG A 11 -16.48 3.16 4.30
N ILE A 12 -15.88 4.00 5.15
CA ILE A 12 -15.10 5.15 4.70
C ILE A 12 -13.84 4.67 3.98
N TYR A 13 -13.14 3.70 4.56
CA TYR A 13 -11.95 3.10 3.98
C TYR A 13 -12.23 2.48 2.61
N ASP A 14 -13.30 1.71 2.48
CA ASP A 14 -13.71 1.07 1.22
C ASP A 14 -14.08 2.11 0.17
N ALA A 15 -14.82 3.15 0.55
CA ALA A 15 -15.17 4.25 -0.34
C ALA A 15 -13.90 4.99 -0.84
N LEU A 16 -12.97 5.30 0.06
CA LEU A 16 -11.70 5.92 -0.28
C LEU A 16 -10.83 5.00 -1.14
N LYS A 17 -10.84 3.69 -0.89
CA LYS A 17 -10.10 2.70 -1.69
C LYS A 17 -10.62 2.65 -3.12
N LEU A 18 -11.94 2.69 -3.31
CA LEU A 18 -12.55 2.77 -4.63
C LEU A 18 -12.13 4.06 -5.35
N ARG A 19 -12.17 5.21 -4.66
CA ARG A 19 -11.74 6.50 -5.22
C ARG A 19 -10.26 6.52 -5.57
N LEU A 20 -9.39 6.04 -4.68
CA LEU A 20 -7.97 5.94 -4.94
C LEU A 20 -7.68 5.06 -6.17
N ARG A 21 -8.35 3.92 -6.30
CA ARG A 21 -8.20 3.01 -7.45
C ARG A 21 -8.71 3.59 -8.77
N SER A 22 -9.53 4.64 -8.73
CA SER A 22 -9.95 5.36 -9.94
C SER A 22 -8.99 6.47 -10.36
N GLN A 23 -8.00 6.81 -9.53
CA GLN A 23 -7.02 7.83 -9.87
C GLN A 23 -6.05 7.37 -10.96
N PRO A 24 -5.50 8.29 -11.77
CA PRO A 24 -4.56 7.92 -12.83
C PRO A 24 -3.18 7.53 -12.30
N LEU A 25 -2.81 7.98 -11.10
CA LEU A 25 -1.51 7.75 -10.47
C LEU A 25 -1.70 7.36 -9.01
N ILE A 26 -1.08 6.24 -8.62
CA ILE A 26 -0.99 5.80 -7.23
C ILE A 26 0.49 5.66 -6.89
N HIS A 27 0.90 6.23 -5.76
CA HIS A 27 2.19 5.91 -5.16
C HIS A 27 2.00 4.76 -4.17
N GLY A 28 2.84 3.74 -4.29
CA GLY A 28 2.92 2.60 -3.40
C GLY A 28 4.25 2.58 -2.65
N ASP A 29 4.21 2.24 -1.37
CA ASP A 29 5.38 2.01 -0.53
C ASP A 29 5.02 0.99 0.56
N GLU A 30 6.03 0.36 1.16
CA GLU A 30 5.82 -0.52 2.30
C GLU A 30 6.89 -0.33 3.35
N THR A 31 6.47 -0.28 4.61
CA THR A 31 7.38 -0.10 5.74
C THR A 31 7.18 -1.19 6.78
N THR A 32 8.26 -1.59 7.43
CA THR A 32 8.24 -2.62 8.46
C THR A 32 7.60 -2.08 9.73
N VAL A 33 6.73 -2.87 10.35
CA VAL A 33 6.11 -2.59 11.65
C VAL A 33 6.17 -3.83 12.55
N GLN A 34 6.09 -3.60 13.86
CA GLN A 34 5.90 -4.65 14.86
C GLN A 34 4.53 -4.46 15.51
N VAL A 35 3.78 -5.55 15.64
CA VAL A 35 2.42 -5.51 16.20
C VAL A 35 2.43 -6.19 17.56
N LEU A 36 2.13 -5.43 18.61
CA LEU A 36 2.20 -5.91 19.99
C LEU A 36 1.25 -7.09 20.29
N LYS A 37 0.12 -7.15 19.60
CA LYS A 37 -0.94 -8.16 19.80
C LYS A 37 -1.50 -8.63 18.46
N GLU A 38 -0.77 -9.53 17.82
CA GLU A 38 -1.21 -10.25 16.64
C GLU A 38 -1.59 -11.69 17.03
N MET A 39 -2.68 -12.21 16.47
CA MET A 39 -3.08 -13.59 16.71
C MET A 39 -2.06 -14.53 16.05
N ASP A 40 -1.61 -15.54 16.79
CA ASP A 40 -0.66 -16.57 16.32
C ASP A 40 0.71 -16.06 15.85
N ARG A 41 1.08 -14.81 16.19
CA ARG A 41 2.37 -14.20 15.83
C ARG A 41 3.01 -13.47 17.00
N ALA A 42 4.34 -13.57 17.10
CA ALA A 42 5.09 -12.94 18.17
C ALA A 42 5.17 -11.42 17.96
N ALA A 43 5.18 -10.62 19.04
CA ALA A 43 5.28 -9.17 18.93
C ALA A 43 6.57 -8.68 18.23
N ALA A 44 7.64 -9.48 18.28
CA ALA A 44 8.91 -9.19 17.60
C ALA A 44 8.89 -9.53 16.10
N SER A 45 7.87 -10.24 15.61
CA SER A 45 7.76 -10.62 14.20
C SER A 45 7.60 -9.40 13.31
N THR A 46 8.33 -9.37 12.19
CA THR A 46 8.20 -8.33 11.18
C THR A 46 6.88 -8.47 10.45
N SER A 47 6.11 -7.40 10.46
CA SER A 47 4.92 -7.21 9.62
C SER A 47 5.10 -5.94 8.78
N TYR A 48 4.14 -5.65 7.91
CA TYR A 48 4.25 -4.57 6.95
C TYR A 48 3.02 -3.67 7.00
N MET A 49 3.26 -2.37 6.91
CA MET A 49 2.22 -1.40 6.56
C MET A 49 2.42 -1.02 5.11
N TRP A 50 1.47 -1.41 4.26
CA TRP A 50 1.44 -1.02 2.86
C TRP A 50 0.74 0.33 2.74
N ALA A 51 1.44 1.32 2.24
CA ALA A 51 0.93 2.67 2.05
C ALA A 51 0.59 2.90 0.57
N TYR A 52 -0.64 3.35 0.33
CA TYR A 52 -1.11 3.73 -0.99
C TYR A 52 -1.60 5.18 -0.92
N ARG A 53 -1.16 6.01 -1.85
CA ARG A 53 -1.61 7.40 -1.88
C ARG A 53 -1.82 7.93 -3.29
N SER A 54 -2.68 8.93 -3.37
CA SER A 54 -2.88 9.75 -4.56
C SER A 54 -1.60 10.47 -4.96
N GLY A 55 -1.55 10.88 -6.23
CA GLY A 55 -0.61 11.89 -6.70
C GLY A 55 -0.72 13.19 -5.87
N GLN A 56 0.35 13.99 -5.85
CA GLN A 56 0.37 15.27 -5.14
C GLN A 56 -0.65 16.26 -5.70
N ASP A 57 -0.85 16.25 -7.02
CA ASP A 57 -1.75 17.18 -7.73
C ASP A 57 -3.18 16.63 -7.87
N SER A 58 -3.55 15.61 -7.08
CA SER A 58 -4.91 15.06 -7.09
C SER A 58 -5.89 16.01 -6.40
N ASP A 59 -7.01 16.33 -7.08
CA ASP A 59 -8.14 17.07 -6.49
C ASP A 59 -8.80 16.32 -5.32
N GLU A 60 -8.65 14.99 -5.30
CA GLU A 60 -9.07 14.11 -4.21
C GLU A 60 -7.82 13.51 -3.53
N PRO A 61 -7.19 14.20 -2.55
CA PRO A 61 -6.03 13.67 -1.87
C PRO A 61 -6.41 12.52 -0.95
N ILE A 62 -5.83 11.34 -1.18
CA ILE A 62 -6.16 10.12 -0.43
C ILE A 62 -4.87 9.43 0.01
N VAL A 63 -4.82 8.99 1.27
CA VAL A 63 -3.78 8.12 1.83
C VAL A 63 -4.47 6.98 2.55
N LEU A 64 -4.13 5.75 2.17
CA LEU A 64 -4.63 4.54 2.80
C LEU A 64 -3.47 3.67 3.26
N LEU A 65 -3.63 3.13 4.45
CA LEU A 65 -2.68 2.23 5.08
C LEU A 65 -3.34 0.86 5.17
N ASP A 66 -2.66 -0.18 4.70
CA ASP A 66 -3.13 -1.56 4.69
C ASP A 66 -2.11 -2.43 5.42
N TYR A 67 -2.47 -2.84 6.64
CA TYR A 67 -1.63 -3.70 7.45
C TYR A 67 -1.64 -5.12 6.87
N GLN A 68 -0.46 -5.72 6.72
CA GLN A 68 -0.29 -7.08 6.24
C GLN A 68 0.80 -7.81 7.03
N PRO A 69 0.62 -9.11 7.35
CA PRO A 69 1.63 -9.90 8.06
C PRO A 69 2.87 -10.22 7.20
N GLY A 70 2.83 -9.92 5.90
CA GLY A 70 3.87 -10.23 4.94
C GLY A 70 4.13 -9.12 3.91
N ARG A 71 5.20 -9.32 3.14
CA ARG A 71 5.64 -8.43 2.05
C ARG A 71 5.39 -9.06 0.66
N GLY A 72 4.50 -10.04 0.57
CA GLY A 72 4.27 -10.77 -0.68
C GLY A 72 3.49 -9.97 -1.72
N GLN A 73 3.64 -10.34 -3.00
CA GLN A 73 2.91 -9.77 -4.13
C GLN A 73 1.38 -9.86 -4.00
N ILE A 74 0.88 -10.81 -3.21
CA ILE A 74 -0.56 -10.99 -2.96
C ILE A 74 -1.21 -9.73 -2.38
N HIS A 75 -0.47 -8.92 -1.62
CA HIS A 75 -1.00 -7.73 -0.96
C HIS A 75 -1.33 -6.60 -1.94
N PRO A 76 -0.39 -6.10 -2.78
CA PRO A 76 -0.73 -5.10 -3.79
C PRO A 76 -1.71 -5.65 -4.83
N GLN A 77 -1.66 -6.95 -5.18
CA GLN A 77 -2.65 -7.58 -6.05
C GLN A 77 -4.06 -7.54 -5.47
N ALA A 78 -4.24 -7.89 -4.20
CA ALA A 78 -5.54 -7.84 -3.54
C ALA A 78 -6.02 -6.40 -3.33
N PHE A 79 -5.10 -5.45 -3.09
CA PHE A 79 -5.46 -4.05 -2.88
C PHE A 79 -5.89 -3.35 -4.17
N LEU A 80 -5.08 -3.45 -5.22
CA LEU A 80 -5.27 -2.71 -6.47
C LEU A 80 -6.08 -3.48 -7.52
N GLY A 81 -6.10 -4.82 -7.45
CA GLY A 81 -6.80 -5.67 -8.41
C GLY A 81 -6.33 -5.40 -9.84
N HIS A 82 -7.29 -5.29 -10.78
CA HIS A 82 -7.04 -4.95 -12.18
C HIS A 82 -6.86 -3.44 -12.41
N TYR A 83 -5.96 -2.80 -11.66
CA TYR A 83 -5.66 -1.38 -11.85
C TYR A 83 -4.89 -1.16 -13.16
N HIS A 84 -5.32 -0.19 -13.97
CA HIS A 84 -4.77 0.11 -15.30
C HIS A 84 -4.13 1.51 -15.41
N GLY A 85 -3.86 2.16 -14.28
CA GLY A 85 -3.20 3.46 -14.25
C GLY A 85 -1.68 3.34 -14.07
N ILE A 86 -1.08 4.37 -13.50
CA ILE A 86 0.34 4.44 -13.19
C ILE A 86 0.56 4.08 -11.72
N VAL A 87 1.55 3.23 -11.45
CA VAL A 87 2.04 2.93 -10.10
C VAL A 87 3.47 3.45 -9.97
N MET A 88 3.70 4.36 -9.03
CA MET A 88 5.04 4.79 -8.62
C MET A 88 5.44 4.07 -7.34
N SER A 89 6.52 3.28 -7.37
CA SER A 89 7.04 2.59 -6.19
C SER A 89 8.56 2.69 -6.08
N ASP A 90 9.13 2.10 -5.03
CA ASP A 90 10.58 1.93 -4.86
C ASP A 90 11.23 0.99 -5.90
N GLY A 91 10.42 0.31 -6.73
CA GLY A 91 10.86 -0.65 -7.73
C GLY A 91 10.85 -2.11 -7.26
N TYR A 92 10.40 -2.39 -6.03
CA TYR A 92 10.24 -3.74 -5.51
C TYR A 92 9.36 -4.61 -6.42
N SER A 93 9.78 -5.86 -6.64
CA SER A 93 9.20 -6.76 -7.63
C SER A 93 7.74 -7.12 -7.38
N ALA A 94 7.26 -7.08 -6.14
CA ALA A 94 5.86 -7.32 -5.82
C ALA A 94 4.92 -6.37 -6.58
N TRP A 95 5.29 -5.10 -6.72
CA TRP A 95 4.52 -4.10 -7.46
C TRP A 95 4.37 -4.46 -8.93
N ARG A 96 5.43 -5.00 -9.55
CA ARG A 96 5.48 -5.33 -10.99
C ARG A 96 4.54 -6.46 -11.40
N THR A 97 3.90 -7.13 -10.45
CA THR A 97 2.91 -8.18 -10.72
C THR A 97 1.52 -7.62 -11.04
N LEU A 98 1.33 -6.30 -10.95
CA LEU A 98 0.14 -5.60 -11.44
C LEU A 98 0.29 -5.37 -12.95
N GLU A 99 -0.02 -6.40 -13.74
CA GLU A 99 0.23 -6.46 -15.18
C GLU A 99 -0.51 -5.38 -15.99
N GLY A 100 -1.67 -4.92 -15.51
CA GLY A 100 -2.44 -3.85 -16.17
C GLY A 100 -1.85 -2.45 -15.97
N ALA A 101 -0.95 -2.27 -15.00
CA ALA A 101 -0.44 -0.96 -14.61
C ALA A 101 0.87 -0.61 -15.31
N THR A 102 1.06 0.69 -15.56
CA THR A 102 2.36 1.24 -15.95
C THR A 102 3.20 1.52 -14.71
N HIS A 103 4.40 0.94 -14.63
CA HIS A 103 5.28 1.04 -13.45
C HIS A 103 6.35 2.11 -13.64
N ILE A 104 6.47 3.03 -12.69
CA ILE A 104 7.52 4.06 -12.66
C ILE A 104 8.27 4.03 -11.32
N GLY A 105 9.55 4.40 -11.35
CA GLY A 105 10.39 4.45 -10.16
C GLY A 105 10.20 5.75 -9.37
N CYS A 106 10.20 5.65 -8.04
CA CYS A 106 10.17 6.79 -7.14
C CYS A 106 11.55 7.46 -7.07
N MET A 107 11.64 8.73 -7.49
CA MET A 107 12.89 9.48 -7.43
C MET A 107 13.44 9.71 -6.01
N ALA A 108 12.58 9.68 -4.99
CA ALA A 108 13.04 9.74 -3.61
C ALA A 108 13.80 8.47 -3.22
N HIS A 109 13.34 7.30 -3.67
CA HIS A 109 14.04 6.03 -3.48
C HIS A 109 15.33 5.98 -4.29
N SER A 110 15.33 6.45 -5.54
CA SER A 110 16.57 6.52 -6.34
C SER A 110 17.68 7.38 -5.72
N ARG A 111 17.33 8.36 -4.88
CA ARG A 111 18.29 9.22 -4.16
C ARG A 111 18.77 8.64 -2.83
N ARG A 112 18.03 7.70 -2.25
CA ARG A 112 18.51 6.96 -1.08
C ARG A 112 19.54 5.99 -1.61
N ALA A 113 20.80 6.12 -1.20
CA ALA A 113 21.84 5.16 -1.55
C ALA A 113 21.26 3.76 -1.28
N SER A 114 21.25 2.90 -2.29
CA SER A 114 20.70 1.56 -2.18
C SER A 114 21.51 0.78 -1.15
N SER A 115 21.07 0.84 0.11
CA SER A 115 21.39 -0.17 1.11
C SER A 115 20.59 -1.41 0.70
N MET A 116 21.09 -2.13 -0.29
CA MET A 116 20.76 -3.53 -0.45
C MET A 116 21.16 -4.25 0.85
N PRO A 117 20.35 -5.17 1.39
CA PRO A 117 20.92 -6.34 2.04
C PRO A 117 21.69 -7.19 1.02
#